data_AF-A0A9P8A050-F1
#
_entry.id   AF-A0A9P8A050-F1
#
_cell.length_a   1.000
_cell.length_b   1.000
_cell.length_c   1.000
_cell.angle_alpha   90.00
_cell.angle_beta   90.00
_cell.angle_gamma   90.00
#
_symmetry.space_group_name_H-M   'P 1'
#
loop_
_entity.id
_entity.type
_entity.pdbx_description
1 polymer ?
#
loop_
_entity_poly.entity_id
_entity_poly.type
_entity_poly.pdbx_seq_one_letter_code
_entity_poly.pdbx_strand_id
1 'polypeptide(L)'
;MTTDIAGSSHGLLLIRISDFDAPLGESCHAIQRALVLVNRLTVVVSVSSQEPTADHSKDSRNSGPTPDTAQLDPKASSFHSVQRLLSAIYVTFTKQAMALQKPLAELDMVFQHSCGYDIGTGVDDEIPFDILLGTPEVTGALNRLNEKRVKLRQKILPVFPLDLTTSHTDVHTHLVEAIDSALPYSDVQEGSYRDVALGGTFDHLHAGHKILLSMTAWITSHRVVCGVTDDSMLKTKKFKEFMEPLDQRVHAVERFLRIFKRGLVYEVVPIHDIYGPTITDDKLEALMVSKETLKGGAAVNEERNNRQLPPLKIEVINVISPTETQVDEVSLKISSTFIRQYLSERASPAPVDPVAP
;
A
#
# COMPACT_ATOMS: atom_id res chain seq x y z
N MET A 1 -25.12 22.88 -10.94
CA MET A 1 -24.39 22.33 -12.10
C MET A 1 -23.65 21.09 -11.64
N THR A 2 -24.36 19.97 -11.65
CA THR A 2 -23.85 18.64 -11.34
C THR A 2 -23.09 18.14 -12.57
N THR A 3 -21.77 18.27 -12.54
CA THR A 3 -20.91 17.63 -13.55
C THR A 3 -20.90 16.13 -13.28
N ASP A 4 -21.48 15.38 -14.21
CA ASP A 4 -21.28 13.95 -14.39
C ASP A 4 -19.79 13.60 -14.28
N ILE A 5 -19.40 12.96 -13.17
CA ILE A 5 -18.16 12.17 -13.07
C ILE A 5 -18.59 10.70 -13.17
N ALA A 6 -19.25 10.35 -14.27
CA ALA A 6 -19.60 8.98 -14.61
C ALA A 6 -18.54 8.43 -15.56
N GLY A 7 -17.37 8.15 -14.99
CA GLY A 7 -16.21 7.51 -15.58
C GLY A 7 -15.21 7.34 -14.45
N SER A 8 -14.64 6.15 -14.27
CA SER A 8 -13.76 5.80 -13.15
C SER A 8 -12.56 6.76 -13.06
N SER A 9 -12.71 7.85 -12.33
CA SER A 9 -11.66 8.85 -12.13
C SER A 9 -10.62 8.31 -11.16
N HIS A 10 -9.35 8.50 -11.50
CA HIS A 10 -8.21 8.25 -10.64
C HIS A 10 -7.79 9.55 -9.94
N GLY A 11 -7.97 9.60 -8.63
CA GLY A 11 -7.56 10.74 -7.81
C GLY A 11 -6.17 10.56 -7.22
N LEU A 12 -5.37 11.63 -7.23
CA LEU A 12 -4.21 11.76 -6.36
C LEU A 12 -4.63 12.57 -5.13
N LEU A 13 -4.57 11.97 -3.95
CA LEU A 13 -4.79 12.66 -2.68
C LEU A 13 -3.45 12.88 -1.98
N LEU A 14 -3.10 14.15 -1.76
CA LEU A 14 -1.94 14.51 -0.93
C LEU A 14 -2.36 14.61 0.53
N ILE A 15 -1.70 13.86 1.41
CA ILE A 15 -1.81 14.01 2.87
C ILE A 15 -0.46 14.34 3.48
N ARG A 16 -0.49 15.17 4.52
CA ARG A 16 0.71 15.58 5.26
C ARG A 16 0.59 15.10 6.70
N ILE A 17 1.61 14.42 7.20
CA ILE A 17 1.71 13.96 8.59
C ILE A 17 2.97 14.54 9.24
N SER A 18 3.00 14.70 10.56
CA SER A 18 4.20 15.18 11.27
C SER A 18 5.29 14.10 11.31
N ASP A 19 4.86 12.86 11.54
CA ASP A 19 5.66 11.64 11.69
C ASP A 19 4.73 10.44 11.45
N PHE A 20 5.29 9.23 11.40
CA PHE A 20 4.51 8.02 11.15
C PHE A 20 3.55 7.67 12.30
N ASP A 21 3.78 8.17 13.52
CA ASP A 21 2.97 7.99 14.74
C ASP A 21 1.87 9.04 14.94
N ALA A 22 1.83 10.06 14.10
CA ALA A 22 0.82 11.12 14.12
C ALA A 22 -0.62 10.59 14.02
N PRO A 23 -1.58 11.19 14.76
CA PRO A 23 -3.00 10.94 14.56
C PRO A 23 -3.44 11.26 13.13
N LEU A 24 -4.20 10.35 12.52
CA LEU A 24 -4.64 10.48 11.13
C LEU A 24 -5.98 11.19 10.95
N GLY A 25 -6.59 11.76 12.00
CA GLY A 25 -7.97 12.25 12.00
C GLY A 25 -8.38 12.96 10.69
N GLU A 26 -7.73 14.08 10.36
CA GLU A 26 -8.01 14.82 9.13
C GLU A 26 -7.69 14.05 7.85
N SER A 27 -6.60 13.26 7.84
CA SER A 27 -6.24 12.40 6.71
C SER A 27 -7.31 11.35 6.43
N CYS A 28 -7.89 10.74 7.47
CA CYS A 28 -8.98 9.79 7.37
C CYS A 28 -10.24 10.44 6.79
N HIS A 29 -10.60 11.64 7.26
CA HIS A 29 -11.72 12.39 6.69
C HIS A 29 -11.46 12.76 5.22
N ALA A 30 -10.24 13.17 4.86
CA ALA A 30 -9.87 13.46 3.48
C ALA A 30 -10.01 12.21 2.58
N ILE A 31 -9.55 11.04 3.03
CA ILE A 31 -9.73 9.76 2.31
C ILE A 31 -11.22 9.45 2.11
N GLN A 32 -12.04 9.63 3.15
CA GLN A 32 -13.47 9.36 3.07
C GLN A 32 -14.17 10.25 2.04
N ARG A 33 -13.83 11.55 2.02
CA ARG A 33 -14.37 12.53 1.08
C ARG A 33 -13.87 12.28 -0.34
N ALA A 34 -12.60 11.93 -0.51
CA ALA A 34 -12.02 11.59 -1.80
C ALA A 34 -12.76 10.41 -2.46
N LEU A 35 -13.08 9.36 -1.70
CA LEU A 35 -13.73 8.15 -2.24
C LEU A 35 -15.16 8.37 -2.75
N VAL A 36 -15.81 9.48 -2.37
CA VAL A 36 -17.08 9.90 -2.98
C VAL A 36 -16.87 10.30 -4.43
N LEU A 37 -15.72 10.92 -4.75
CA LEU A 37 -15.41 11.52 -6.05
C LEU A 37 -14.74 10.57 -7.03
N VAL A 38 -14.04 9.55 -6.55
CA VAL A 38 -13.22 8.63 -7.36
C VAL A 38 -13.51 7.16 -7.06
N ASN A 39 -13.10 6.28 -7.98
CA ASN A 39 -13.12 4.83 -7.75
C ASN A 39 -11.70 4.25 -7.60
N ARG A 40 -10.68 5.01 -7.99
CA ARG A 40 -9.27 4.71 -7.73
C ARG A 40 -8.65 5.90 -7.04
N LEU A 41 -7.95 5.66 -5.95
CA LEU A 41 -7.28 6.70 -5.17
C LEU A 41 -5.83 6.32 -4.95
N THR A 42 -4.91 7.22 -5.28
CA THR A 42 -3.53 7.13 -4.81
C THR A 42 -3.32 8.15 -3.72
N VAL A 43 -2.98 7.69 -2.52
CA VAL A 43 -2.66 8.55 -1.38
C VAL A 43 -1.15 8.76 -1.32
N VAL A 44 -0.73 10.00 -1.53
CA VAL A 44 0.65 10.44 -1.40
C VAL A 44 0.85 10.97 0.00
N VAL A 45 1.68 10.27 0.79
CA VAL A 45 2.01 10.69 2.15
C VAL A 45 3.30 11.48 2.13
N SER A 46 3.23 12.72 2.63
CA SER A 46 4.38 13.59 2.88
C SER A 46 4.59 13.71 4.39
N VAL A 47 5.82 13.47 4.86
CA VAL A 47 6.17 13.57 6.28
C VAL A 47 6.89 14.89 6.53
N SER A 48 6.37 15.71 7.44
CA SER A 48 6.73 17.13 7.58
C SER A 48 8.11 17.36 8.17
N SER A 49 8.67 16.40 8.90
CA SER A 49 10.02 16.46 9.49
C SER A 49 11.17 16.42 8.46
N GLN A 50 10.85 16.40 7.16
CA GLN A 50 11.82 16.30 6.06
C GLN A 50 11.81 17.47 5.06
N GLU A 51 11.07 18.57 5.31
CA GLU A 51 11.30 19.81 4.54
C GLU A 51 12.52 20.54 5.14
N PRO A 52 13.67 20.67 4.42
CA PRO A 52 14.71 21.58 4.86
C PRO A 52 14.11 22.99 4.84
N THR A 53 14.09 23.63 6.01
CA THR A 53 13.70 25.03 6.15
C THR A 53 14.56 25.86 5.20
N ALA A 54 13.95 26.36 4.11
CA ALA A 54 14.59 27.33 3.24
C ALA A 54 14.64 28.68 3.95
N ASP A 55 15.62 28.87 4.83
CA ASP A 55 16.02 30.19 5.28
C ASP A 55 17.53 30.23 5.54
N HIS A 56 18.30 30.63 4.53
CA HIS A 56 19.53 31.36 4.75
C HIS A 56 19.69 32.44 3.69
N SER A 57 19.37 33.65 4.14
CA SER A 57 19.89 34.90 3.60
C SER A 57 21.43 34.87 3.45
N LYS A 58 21.87 35.59 2.43
CA LYS A 58 23.26 35.81 1.99
C LYS A 58 24.23 36.13 3.13
N ASP A 59 25.43 35.50 3.15
CA ASP A 59 26.70 36.16 2.83
C ASP A 59 27.98 35.32 3.10
N SER A 60 28.94 35.48 2.18
CA SER A 60 30.40 35.32 2.31
C SER A 60 31.09 33.93 2.38
N ARG A 61 31.79 33.64 1.27
CA ARG A 61 33.16 33.07 1.11
C ARG A 61 33.74 32.28 2.30
N ASN A 62 33.84 30.95 2.17
CA ASN A 62 35.10 30.23 2.37
C ASN A 62 35.06 28.82 1.74
N SER A 63 36.15 28.41 1.11
CA SER A 63 36.36 27.09 0.51
C SER A 63 36.87 26.09 1.57
N GLY A 64 36.15 24.98 1.76
CA GLY A 64 36.48 23.85 2.65
C GLY A 64 35.52 22.67 2.39
N PRO A 65 35.89 21.42 2.73
CA PRO A 65 35.45 20.22 2.03
C PRO A 65 33.95 19.92 2.19
N THR A 66 33.42 19.27 1.16
CA THR A 66 32.04 18.76 0.99
C THR A 66 31.40 18.29 2.30
N PRO A 67 30.20 18.77 2.67
CA PRO A 67 29.54 18.30 3.86
C PRO A 67 28.96 16.91 3.62
N ASP A 68 29.22 16.06 4.62
CA ASP A 68 28.65 14.76 4.89
C ASP A 68 27.21 14.59 4.39
N THR A 69 26.96 13.40 3.82
CA THR A 69 25.64 12.78 3.78
C THR A 69 24.93 13.00 5.10
N ALA A 70 23.87 13.81 5.10
CA ALA A 70 22.98 13.97 6.23
C ALA A 70 22.47 12.57 6.62
N GLN A 71 23.06 11.99 7.66
CA GLN A 71 22.55 10.79 8.30
C GLN A 71 21.19 11.14 8.90
N LEU A 72 20.15 10.48 8.37
CA LEU A 72 18.80 10.50 8.89
C LEU A 72 18.79 10.20 10.40
N ASP A 73 17.98 10.94 11.16
CA ASP A 73 17.72 10.62 12.56
C ASP A 73 17.04 9.23 12.64
N PRO A 74 17.64 8.20 13.28
CA PRO A 74 17.18 6.81 13.25
C PRO A 74 15.80 6.57 13.88
N LYS A 75 15.17 7.59 14.48
CA LYS A 75 13.80 7.53 15.02
C LYS A 75 12.70 7.85 14.00
N ALA A 76 13.04 8.15 12.74
CA ALA A 76 12.11 8.74 11.79
C ALA A 76 10.99 7.81 11.26
N SER A 77 11.12 6.47 11.33
CA SER A 77 10.06 5.55 10.89
C SER A 77 10.35 4.11 11.32
N SER A 78 9.86 3.68 12.48
CA SER A 78 9.99 2.27 12.86
C SER A 78 9.13 1.38 11.96
N PHE A 79 9.51 0.10 11.81
CA PHE A 79 8.69 -0.92 11.14
C PHE A 79 7.22 -0.87 11.61
N HIS A 80 7.00 -0.73 12.92
CA HIS A 80 5.67 -0.69 13.51
C HIS A 80 4.91 0.58 13.11
N SER A 81 5.56 1.75 13.18
CA SER A 81 4.94 3.04 12.83
C SER A 81 4.48 3.05 11.37
N VAL A 82 5.30 2.51 10.45
CA VAL A 82 4.96 2.40 9.03
C VAL A 82 3.80 1.42 8.80
N GLN A 83 3.85 0.23 9.41
CA GLN A 83 2.77 -0.75 9.29
C GLN A 83 1.45 -0.19 9.86
N ARG A 84 1.50 0.53 10.97
CA ARG A 84 0.33 1.16 11.61
C ARG A 84 -0.30 2.20 10.70
N LEU A 85 0.51 3.08 10.10
CA LEU A 85 0.05 4.07 9.13
C LEU A 85 -0.63 3.41 7.92
N LEU A 86 0.03 2.43 7.29
CA LEU A 86 -0.53 1.69 6.15
C LEU A 86 -1.86 1.03 6.53
N SER A 87 -1.89 0.31 7.65
CA SER A 87 -3.08 -0.41 8.12
C SER A 87 -4.23 0.56 8.38
N ALA A 88 -3.97 1.67 9.05
CA ALA A 88 -4.97 2.67 9.37
C ALA A 88 -5.62 3.28 8.11
N ILE A 89 -4.81 3.62 7.10
CA ILE A 89 -5.30 4.18 5.84
C ILE A 89 -6.07 3.13 5.03
N TYR A 90 -5.53 1.93 4.85
CA TYR A 90 -6.22 0.86 4.12
C TYR A 90 -7.54 0.45 4.78
N VAL A 91 -7.60 0.35 6.11
CA VAL A 91 -8.83 0.04 6.85
C VAL A 91 -9.85 1.16 6.71
N THR A 92 -9.42 2.42 6.85
CA THR A 92 -10.31 3.59 6.71
C THR A 92 -10.91 3.64 5.30
N PHE A 93 -10.09 3.48 4.28
CA PHE A 93 -10.53 3.41 2.89
C PHE A 93 -11.50 2.25 2.66
N THR A 94 -11.17 1.05 3.15
CA THR A 94 -11.99 -0.15 2.98
C THR A 94 -13.37 0.00 3.64
N LYS A 95 -13.42 0.52 4.87
CA LYS A 95 -14.68 0.84 5.57
C LYS A 95 -15.54 1.79 4.74
N GLN A 96 -14.95 2.86 4.23
CA GLN A 96 -15.67 3.82 3.41
C GLN A 96 -16.13 3.23 2.07
N ALA A 97 -15.29 2.43 1.43
CA ALA A 97 -15.60 1.76 0.17
C ALA A 97 -16.84 0.86 0.33
N MET A 98 -16.93 0.10 1.43
CA MET A 98 -18.11 -0.69 1.77
C MET A 98 -19.34 0.18 2.01
N ALA A 99 -19.22 1.25 2.79
CA ALA A 99 -20.33 2.16 3.09
C ALA A 99 -20.90 2.82 1.82
N LEU A 100 -20.06 3.08 0.83
CA LEU A 100 -20.44 3.62 -0.47
C LEU A 100 -20.84 2.56 -1.51
N GLN A 101 -20.90 1.28 -1.13
CA GLN A 101 -21.15 0.16 -2.04
C GLN A 101 -20.18 0.09 -3.25
N LYS A 102 -18.92 0.48 -3.01
CA LYS A 102 -17.81 0.43 -3.98
C LYS A 102 -16.74 -0.60 -3.55
N PRO A 103 -17.06 -1.90 -3.42
CA PRO A 103 -16.12 -2.91 -2.93
C PRO A 103 -14.89 -3.15 -3.79
N LEU A 104 -14.95 -2.76 -5.06
CA LEU A 104 -13.84 -2.87 -6.01
C LEU A 104 -13.08 -1.54 -6.16
N ALA A 105 -13.33 -0.55 -5.29
CA ALA A 105 -12.53 0.66 -5.28
C ALA A 105 -11.08 0.34 -4.93
N GLU A 106 -10.15 0.97 -5.64
CA GLU A 106 -8.73 0.72 -5.49
C GLU A 106 -8.05 1.85 -4.71
N LEU A 107 -7.25 1.48 -3.72
CA LEU A 107 -6.35 2.40 -3.01
C LEU A 107 -4.91 1.97 -3.24
N ASP A 108 -4.08 2.87 -3.73
CA ASP A 108 -2.63 2.75 -3.70
C ASP A 108 -2.05 3.79 -2.73
N MET A 109 -0.97 3.46 -2.05
CA MET A 109 -0.30 4.36 -1.11
C MET A 109 1.14 4.53 -1.53
N VAL A 110 1.66 5.76 -1.44
CA VAL A 110 3.02 6.09 -1.83
C VAL A 110 3.61 7.05 -0.82
N PHE A 111 4.86 6.82 -0.40
CA PHE A 111 5.60 7.75 0.46
C PHE A 111 6.44 8.68 -0.42
N GLN A 112 6.13 9.97 -0.38
CA GLN A 112 6.65 10.95 -1.34
C GLN A 112 8.18 10.95 -1.43
N HIS A 113 8.88 10.84 -0.30
CA HIS A 113 10.35 10.90 -0.24
C HIS A 113 11.04 9.55 -0.48
N SER A 114 10.32 8.44 -0.32
CA SER A 114 10.89 7.09 -0.40
C SER A 114 10.55 6.35 -1.70
N CYS A 115 9.61 6.87 -2.49
CA CYS A 115 9.07 6.19 -3.66
C CYS A 115 9.98 6.19 -4.89
N GLY A 116 10.96 7.10 -4.99
CA GLY A 116 11.95 7.11 -6.08
C GLY A 116 11.46 7.67 -7.43
N TYR A 117 10.36 8.44 -7.47
CA TYR A 117 9.93 9.20 -8.65
C TYR A 117 9.10 10.44 -8.28
N ASP A 118 8.93 11.40 -9.21
CA ASP A 118 8.13 12.61 -9.00
C ASP A 118 6.65 12.33 -9.31
N ILE A 119 5.96 11.76 -8.32
CA ILE A 119 4.56 11.32 -8.43
C ILE A 119 3.62 12.46 -8.83
N GLY A 120 2.68 12.15 -9.73
CA GLY A 120 1.64 13.10 -10.12
C GLY A 120 2.11 14.16 -11.10
N THR A 121 3.37 14.11 -11.56
CA THR A 121 3.85 14.96 -12.63
C THR A 121 3.35 14.54 -14.01
N GLY A 122 2.80 13.33 -14.16
CA GLY A 122 2.44 12.72 -15.43
C GLY A 122 3.64 12.10 -16.16
N VAL A 123 4.86 12.35 -15.68
CA VAL A 123 6.08 11.72 -16.18
C VAL A 123 6.32 10.47 -15.34
N ASP A 124 6.47 9.35 -16.03
CA ASP A 124 6.66 8.03 -15.45
C ASP A 124 5.53 7.55 -14.52
N ASP A 125 4.40 8.23 -14.36
CA ASP A 125 3.27 7.71 -13.57
C ASP A 125 2.75 6.40 -14.21
N GLU A 126 2.84 5.26 -13.52
CA GLU A 126 2.34 3.95 -14.03
C GLU A 126 0.85 4.04 -14.40
N ILE A 127 0.11 4.86 -13.65
CA ILE A 127 -1.30 5.18 -13.94
C ILE A 127 -1.49 6.69 -13.82
N PRO A 128 -1.81 7.38 -14.92
CA PRO A 128 -2.12 8.80 -14.89
C PRO A 128 -3.28 9.13 -13.94
N PHE A 129 -3.25 10.34 -13.39
CA PHE A 129 -4.30 10.87 -12.52
C PHE A 129 -5.23 11.80 -13.31
N ASP A 130 -6.50 11.81 -12.94
CA ASP A 130 -7.53 12.66 -13.53
C ASP A 130 -7.76 13.93 -12.71
N ILE A 131 -7.64 13.82 -11.38
CA ILE A 131 -7.94 14.90 -10.44
C ILE A 131 -6.93 14.93 -9.29
N LEU A 132 -6.67 16.12 -8.76
CA LEU A 132 -5.87 16.35 -7.56
C LEU A 132 -6.78 16.68 -6.39
N LEU A 133 -6.58 16.00 -5.26
CA LEU A 133 -7.38 16.09 -4.04
C LEU A 133 -6.48 16.46 -2.87
N GLY A 134 -7.01 17.24 -1.93
CA GLY A 134 -6.29 17.57 -0.69
C GLY A 134 -7.07 18.55 0.17
N THR A 135 -6.68 18.67 1.44
CA THR A 135 -7.23 19.69 2.34
C THR A 135 -6.82 21.09 1.89
N PRO A 136 -7.48 22.16 2.39
CA PRO A 136 -7.07 23.53 2.11
C PRO A 136 -5.58 23.80 2.39
N GLU A 137 -5.02 23.16 3.42
CA GLU A 137 -3.62 23.31 3.83
C GLU A 137 -2.62 22.85 2.76
N VAL A 138 -2.93 21.77 2.04
CA VAL A 138 -2.05 21.20 1.01
C VAL A 138 -2.37 21.71 -0.41
N THR A 139 -3.40 22.55 -0.57
CA THR A 139 -3.81 23.08 -1.88
C THR A 139 -2.68 23.85 -2.57
N GLY A 140 -1.85 24.57 -1.81
CA GLY A 140 -0.65 25.22 -2.35
C GLY A 140 0.36 24.24 -2.95
N ALA A 141 0.52 23.05 -2.36
CA ALA A 141 1.40 22.01 -2.90
C ALA A 141 0.82 21.38 -4.19
N LEU A 142 -0.49 21.19 -4.26
CA LEU A 142 -1.16 20.70 -5.47
C LEU A 142 -1.04 21.69 -6.64
N ASN A 143 -1.12 22.99 -6.38
CA ASN A 143 -0.88 24.01 -7.41
C ASN A 143 0.56 23.98 -7.92
N ARG A 144 1.55 23.84 -7.02
CA ARG A 144 2.96 23.64 -7.42
C ARG A 144 3.17 22.37 -8.24
N LEU A 145 2.43 21.30 -7.95
CA LEU A 145 2.45 20.09 -8.78
C LEU A 145 1.96 20.41 -10.20
N ASN A 146 0.86 21.14 -10.35
CA ASN A 146 0.40 21.58 -11.67
C ASN A 146 1.40 22.49 -12.39
N GLU A 147 2.10 23.37 -11.69
CA GLU A 147 3.19 24.18 -12.28
C GLU A 147 4.32 23.29 -12.83
N LYS A 148 4.71 22.24 -12.09
CA LYS A 148 5.67 21.24 -12.58
C LYS A 148 5.14 20.51 -13.83
N ARG A 149 3.87 20.09 -13.82
CA ARG A 149 3.22 19.44 -14.97
C ARG A 149 3.30 20.31 -16.22
N VAL A 150 3.01 21.61 -16.11
CA VAL A 150 3.14 22.56 -17.23
C VAL A 150 4.57 22.62 -17.76
N LYS A 151 5.58 22.72 -16.88
CA LYS A 151 7.00 22.73 -17.28
C LYS A 151 7.39 21.45 -18.03
N LEU A 152 6.79 20.32 -17.66
CA LEU A 152 6.99 19.00 -18.28
C LEU A 152 6.06 18.75 -19.48
N ARG A 153 5.33 19.76 -19.96
CA ARG A 153 4.35 19.68 -21.07
C ARG A 153 3.21 18.68 -20.83
N GLN A 154 2.85 18.49 -19.57
CA GLN A 154 1.76 17.64 -19.14
C GLN A 154 0.49 18.47 -18.91
N LYS A 155 -0.68 17.82 -19.07
CA LYS A 155 -1.99 18.46 -18.87
C LYS A 155 -2.16 18.87 -17.39
N ILE A 156 -2.67 20.09 -17.16
CA ILE A 156 -3.10 20.54 -15.83
C ILE A 156 -4.28 19.69 -15.35
N LEU A 157 -4.19 19.21 -14.10
CA LEU A 157 -5.27 18.47 -13.47
C LEU A 157 -6.13 19.40 -12.62
N PRO A 158 -7.46 19.24 -12.63
CA PRO A 158 -8.34 19.99 -11.74
C PRO A 158 -8.01 19.68 -10.28
N VAL A 159 -7.96 20.72 -9.45
CA VAL A 159 -7.71 20.63 -8.00
C VAL A 159 -9.04 20.76 -7.27
N PHE A 160 -9.37 19.78 -6.43
CA PHE A 160 -10.56 19.79 -5.60
C PHE A 160 -10.17 19.87 -4.12
N PRO A 161 -10.37 21.03 -3.47
CA PRO A 161 -10.16 21.13 -2.04
C PRO A 161 -11.23 20.32 -1.29
N LEU A 162 -10.77 19.50 -0.34
CA LEU A 162 -11.61 18.70 0.52
C LEU A 162 -11.88 19.48 1.80
N ASP A 163 -13.05 20.11 1.85
CA ASP A 163 -13.53 20.77 3.06
C ASP A 163 -13.93 19.73 4.11
N LEU A 164 -13.34 19.83 5.30
CA LEU A 164 -13.51 18.89 6.41
C LEU A 164 -14.48 19.41 7.49
N THR A 165 -15.16 20.55 7.28
CA THR A 165 -15.95 21.25 8.31
C THR A 165 -17.25 20.55 8.77
N THR A 166 -17.52 19.30 8.40
CA THR A 166 -18.72 18.56 8.86
C THR A 166 -18.46 17.14 9.35
N SER A 167 -18.63 16.98 10.66
CA SER A 167 -18.96 15.80 11.51
C SER A 167 -17.92 14.73 11.86
N HIS A 168 -17.64 14.73 13.17
CA HIS A 168 -17.34 13.66 14.14
C HIS A 168 -17.52 12.20 13.72
N THR A 169 -16.48 11.39 13.94
CA THR A 169 -16.40 10.44 15.07
C THR A 169 -14.97 9.90 15.17
N ASP A 170 -14.37 9.99 16.35
CA ASP A 170 -13.06 9.42 16.69
C ASP A 170 -13.15 7.88 16.80
N VAL A 171 -13.36 7.19 15.68
CA VAL A 171 -13.41 5.71 15.65
C VAL A 171 -11.99 5.09 15.65
N HIS A 172 -10.93 5.91 15.65
CA HIS A 172 -9.57 5.45 15.36
C HIS A 172 -8.77 4.99 16.58
N THR A 173 -9.01 5.56 17.76
CA THR A 173 -8.19 5.31 18.95
C THR A 173 -8.15 3.83 19.34
N HIS A 174 -9.27 3.11 19.26
CA HIS A 174 -9.34 1.70 19.68
C HIS A 174 -8.76 0.69 18.67
N LEU A 175 -8.73 1.02 17.37
CA LEU A 175 -8.16 0.13 16.35
C LEU A 175 -6.62 0.14 16.40
N VAL A 176 -6.07 1.29 16.74
CA VAL A 176 -4.63 1.54 16.89
C VAL A 176 -4.06 0.80 18.12
N GLU A 177 -4.75 0.86 19.26
CA GLU A 177 -4.32 0.18 20.50
C GLU A 177 -4.29 -1.36 20.36
N ALA A 178 -5.20 -1.94 19.57
CA ALA A 178 -5.25 -3.39 19.34
C ALA A 178 -4.09 -3.91 18.48
N ILE A 179 -3.57 -3.09 17.55
CA ILE A 179 -2.42 -3.46 16.69
C ILE A 179 -1.11 -3.46 17.50
N ASP A 180 -0.98 -2.55 18.46
CA ASP A 180 0.24 -2.27 19.23
C ASP A 180 0.54 -3.35 20.28
N SER A 181 -0.49 -3.91 20.93
CA SER A 181 -0.33 -4.88 22.04
C SER A 181 0.21 -6.27 21.66
N ALA A 182 0.42 -6.57 20.37
CA ALA A 182 0.60 -7.95 19.89
C ALA A 182 1.93 -8.24 19.17
N LEU A 183 2.89 -7.30 19.11
CA LEU A 183 4.15 -7.52 18.36
C LEU A 183 5.39 -7.22 19.21
N PRO A 184 6.42 -8.08 19.15
CA PRO A 184 7.74 -7.71 19.66
C PRO A 184 8.29 -6.54 18.83
N TYR A 185 9.00 -5.63 19.50
CA TYR A 185 9.70 -4.53 18.85
C TYR A 185 10.66 -5.08 17.77
N SER A 186 10.52 -4.58 16.54
CA SER A 186 11.44 -4.86 15.44
C SER A 186 12.25 -3.60 15.15
N ASP A 187 13.57 -3.68 15.28
CA ASP A 187 14.53 -2.60 14.98
C ASP A 187 14.63 -2.30 13.47
N VAL A 188 13.84 -2.98 12.64
CA VAL A 188 13.89 -2.86 11.18
C VAL A 188 13.47 -1.47 10.72
N GLN A 189 14.35 -0.86 9.93
CA GLN A 189 14.19 0.43 9.27
C GLN A 189 14.03 0.27 7.76
N GLU A 190 13.77 1.37 7.07
CA GLU A 190 13.74 1.42 5.60
C GLU A 190 15.06 0.89 5.01
N GLY A 191 14.97 -0.05 4.06
CA GLY A 191 16.15 -0.60 3.38
C GLY A 191 17.08 -1.46 4.24
N SER A 192 16.62 -1.97 5.38
CA SER A 192 17.43 -2.81 6.30
C SER A 192 18.03 -4.07 5.66
N TYR A 193 17.42 -4.57 4.59
CA TYR A 193 17.87 -5.76 3.88
C TYR A 193 18.11 -5.45 2.40
N ARG A 194 19.11 -6.08 1.81
CA ARG A 194 19.44 -5.93 0.40
C ARG A 194 18.44 -6.67 -0.48
N ASP A 195 18.28 -7.97 -0.25
CA ASP A 195 17.42 -8.85 -1.04
C ASP A 195 16.38 -9.53 -0.13
N VAL A 196 15.09 -9.27 -0.37
CA VAL A 196 13.98 -9.75 0.48
C VAL A 196 12.99 -10.55 -0.35
N ALA A 197 12.56 -11.70 0.19
CA ALA A 197 11.52 -12.51 -0.41
C ALA A 197 10.16 -12.29 0.25
N LEU A 198 9.09 -12.50 -0.51
CA LEU A 198 7.75 -12.76 -0.01
C LEU A 198 7.02 -13.74 -0.93
N GLY A 199 5.89 -14.28 -0.48
CA GLY A 199 5.07 -15.15 -1.31
C GLY A 199 3.59 -15.08 -0.96
N GLY A 200 2.74 -15.38 -1.94
CA GLY A 200 1.30 -15.35 -1.76
C GLY A 200 0.55 -15.72 -3.03
N THR A 201 -0.76 -15.92 -2.90
CA THR A 201 -1.62 -16.13 -4.08
C THR A 201 -1.86 -14.81 -4.82
N PHE A 202 -1.99 -13.70 -4.09
CA PHE A 202 -2.24 -12.37 -4.64
C PHE A 202 -3.46 -12.29 -5.58
N ASP A 203 -4.47 -13.11 -5.32
CA ASP A 203 -5.78 -13.06 -6.00
C ASP A 203 -6.56 -11.84 -5.53
N HIS A 204 -7.03 -11.01 -6.46
CA HIS A 204 -7.71 -9.75 -6.24
C HIS A 204 -7.01 -8.88 -5.20
N LEU A 205 -5.94 -8.20 -5.60
CA LEU A 205 -5.00 -7.52 -4.71
C LEU A 205 -5.68 -6.53 -3.73
N HIS A 206 -5.96 -7.01 -2.52
CA HIS A 206 -6.66 -6.28 -1.47
C HIS A 206 -5.71 -5.72 -0.40
N ALA A 207 -6.26 -4.99 0.58
CA ALA A 207 -5.51 -4.29 1.63
C ALA A 207 -4.42 -5.15 2.30
N GLY A 208 -4.71 -6.40 2.67
CA GLY A 208 -3.74 -7.29 3.32
C GLY A 208 -2.52 -7.59 2.45
N HIS A 209 -2.74 -7.90 1.17
CA HIS A 209 -1.65 -8.09 0.21
C HIS A 209 -0.86 -6.79 0.00
N LYS A 210 -1.55 -5.66 -0.11
CA LYS A 210 -0.91 -4.36 -0.31
C LYS A 210 -0.03 -3.96 0.87
N ILE A 211 -0.44 -4.23 2.11
CA ILE A 211 0.39 -4.01 3.30
C ILE A 211 1.63 -4.92 3.27
N LEU A 212 1.47 -6.21 2.94
CA LEU A 212 2.60 -7.15 2.80
C LEU A 212 3.63 -6.69 1.77
N LEU A 213 3.17 -6.32 0.59
CA LEU A 213 4.01 -5.84 -0.50
C LEU A 213 4.68 -4.50 -0.16
N SER A 214 3.92 -3.57 0.43
CA SER A 214 4.44 -2.25 0.86
C SER A 214 5.55 -2.39 1.90
N MET A 215 5.30 -3.17 2.95
CA MET A 215 6.29 -3.42 4.00
C MET A 215 7.52 -4.14 3.46
N THR A 216 7.34 -5.12 2.56
CA THR A 216 8.47 -5.80 1.92
C THR A 216 9.33 -4.82 1.12
N ALA A 217 8.72 -4.03 0.25
CA ALA A 217 9.44 -3.04 -0.55
C ALA A 217 10.10 -1.97 0.33
N TRP A 218 9.47 -1.56 1.43
CA TRP A 218 10.02 -0.57 2.35
C TRP A 218 11.28 -1.06 3.06
N ILE A 219 11.32 -2.31 3.55
CA ILE A 219 12.52 -2.85 4.21
C ILE A 219 13.65 -3.26 3.24
N THR A 220 13.41 -3.16 1.94
CA THR A 220 14.34 -3.62 0.89
C THR A 220 15.13 -2.45 0.29
N SER A 221 16.44 -2.61 0.14
CA SER A 221 17.33 -1.61 -0.47
C SER A 221 17.75 -1.94 -1.91
N HIS A 222 17.58 -3.19 -2.37
CA HIS A 222 18.00 -3.58 -3.72
C HIS A 222 16.99 -4.45 -4.47
N ARG A 223 16.62 -5.65 -3.99
CA ARG A 223 15.81 -6.60 -4.76
C ARG A 223 14.67 -7.23 -3.96
N VAL A 224 13.47 -7.23 -4.52
CA VAL A 224 12.31 -7.96 -3.99
C VAL A 224 12.03 -9.16 -4.89
N VAL A 225 12.02 -10.35 -4.30
CA VAL A 225 11.61 -11.60 -4.95
C VAL A 225 10.22 -11.97 -4.46
N CYS A 226 9.23 -11.97 -5.34
CA CYS A 226 7.84 -12.26 -4.99
C CYS A 226 7.36 -13.54 -5.67
N GLY A 227 7.09 -14.57 -4.88
CA GLY A 227 6.51 -15.82 -5.35
C GLY A 227 4.98 -15.74 -5.46
N VAL A 228 4.44 -15.87 -6.67
CA VAL A 228 3.00 -15.87 -6.94
C VAL A 228 2.52 -17.29 -7.15
N THR A 229 1.64 -17.78 -6.27
CA THR A 229 1.17 -19.18 -6.31
C THR A 229 0.50 -19.52 -7.63
N ASP A 230 0.93 -20.61 -8.27
CA ASP A 230 0.32 -21.15 -9.48
C ASP A 230 -1.03 -21.84 -9.21
N ASP A 231 -1.90 -21.86 -10.22
CA ASP A 231 -3.26 -22.43 -10.11
C ASP A 231 -3.28 -23.91 -9.73
N SER A 232 -2.21 -24.65 -10.01
CA SER A 232 -2.02 -26.05 -9.59
C SER A 232 -2.06 -26.22 -8.06
N MET A 233 -1.70 -25.20 -7.29
CA MET A 233 -1.72 -25.19 -5.83
C MET A 233 -3.07 -24.66 -5.26
N LEU A 234 -4.01 -24.23 -6.11
CA LEU A 234 -5.22 -23.49 -5.70
C LEU A 234 -6.52 -24.29 -5.91
N LYS A 235 -6.44 -25.62 -5.97
CA LYS A 235 -7.56 -26.49 -6.38
C LYS A 235 -8.80 -26.45 -5.46
N THR A 236 -8.66 -26.03 -4.21
CA THR A 236 -9.73 -26.07 -3.19
C THR A 236 -10.38 -24.71 -2.90
N LYS A 237 -10.08 -23.67 -3.66
CA LYS A 237 -10.59 -22.32 -3.41
C LYS A 237 -12.07 -22.19 -3.83
N LYS A 238 -12.88 -21.54 -2.99
CA LYS A 238 -14.28 -21.19 -3.29
C LYS A 238 -14.36 -20.14 -4.41
N PHE A 239 -15.41 -20.20 -5.23
CA PHE A 239 -15.65 -19.27 -6.36
C PHE A 239 -14.44 -19.18 -7.31
N LYS A 240 -13.84 -20.33 -7.63
CA LYS A 240 -12.57 -20.42 -8.38
C LYS A 240 -12.69 -19.82 -9.78
N GLU A 241 -13.87 -19.87 -10.38
CA GLU A 241 -14.19 -19.30 -11.69
C GLU A 241 -14.08 -17.75 -11.72
N PHE A 242 -14.08 -17.10 -10.56
CA PHE A 242 -13.85 -15.66 -10.40
C PHE A 242 -12.43 -15.32 -9.94
N MET A 243 -11.53 -16.31 -9.85
CA MET A 243 -10.13 -16.09 -9.51
C MET A 243 -9.39 -15.43 -10.67
N GLU A 244 -8.47 -14.51 -10.36
CA GLU A 244 -7.64 -13.88 -11.39
C GLU A 244 -6.66 -14.91 -12.00
N PRO A 245 -6.51 -14.93 -13.35
CA PRO A 245 -5.46 -15.70 -14.01
C PRO A 245 -4.07 -15.37 -13.47
N LEU A 246 -3.18 -16.36 -13.43
CA LEU A 246 -1.81 -16.23 -12.91
C LEU A 246 -1.07 -14.99 -13.47
N ASP A 247 -1.10 -14.79 -14.80
CA ASP A 247 -0.41 -13.67 -15.45
C ASP A 247 -0.96 -12.31 -14.98
N GLN A 248 -2.26 -12.22 -14.71
CA GLN A 248 -2.87 -11.00 -14.17
C GLN A 248 -2.43 -10.74 -12.73
N ARG A 249 -2.34 -11.79 -11.90
CA ARG A 249 -1.86 -11.68 -10.52
C ARG A 249 -0.38 -11.26 -10.46
N VAL A 250 0.47 -11.86 -11.29
CA VAL A 250 1.88 -11.48 -11.44
C VAL A 250 2.01 -10.01 -11.85
N HIS A 251 1.28 -9.61 -12.90
CA HIS A 251 1.31 -8.22 -13.38
C HIS A 251 0.78 -7.22 -12.33
N ALA A 252 -0.29 -7.56 -11.61
CA ALA A 252 -0.87 -6.73 -10.57
C ALA A 252 0.12 -6.50 -9.41
N VAL A 253 0.84 -7.55 -9.00
CA VAL A 253 1.89 -7.46 -7.97
C VAL A 253 3.05 -6.59 -8.43
N GLU A 254 3.58 -6.82 -9.63
CA GLU A 254 4.71 -6.04 -10.16
C GLU A 254 4.34 -4.56 -10.29
N ARG A 255 3.17 -4.28 -10.86
CA ARG A 255 2.63 -2.92 -11.00
C ARG A 255 2.47 -2.24 -9.65
N PHE A 256 1.89 -2.92 -8.66
CA PHE A 256 1.72 -2.35 -7.32
C PHE A 256 3.07 -2.00 -6.68
N LEU A 257 4.05 -2.89 -6.77
CA LEU A 257 5.38 -2.66 -6.22
C LEU A 257 6.05 -1.44 -6.85
N ARG A 258 5.96 -1.28 -8.18
CA ARG A 258 6.50 -0.11 -8.91
C ARG A 258 5.79 1.21 -8.63
N ILE A 259 4.51 1.17 -8.26
CA ILE A 259 3.76 2.34 -7.78
C ILE A 259 4.26 2.73 -6.40
N PHE A 260 4.40 1.76 -5.49
CA PHE A 260 4.81 2.01 -4.12
C PHE A 260 6.25 2.52 -4.01
N LYS A 261 7.20 1.87 -4.68
CA LYS A 261 8.63 2.22 -4.64
C LYS A 261 9.33 1.89 -5.96
N ARG A 262 10.27 2.73 -6.36
CA ARG A 262 11.16 2.55 -7.50
C ARG A 262 12.61 2.52 -7.05
N GLY A 263 13.48 2.13 -7.98
CA GLY A 263 14.89 1.92 -7.69
C GLY A 263 15.20 0.55 -7.10
N LEU A 264 14.19 -0.32 -6.95
CA LEU A 264 14.36 -1.73 -6.62
C LEU A 264 14.24 -2.60 -7.87
N VAL A 265 14.90 -3.76 -7.83
CA VAL A 265 14.70 -4.86 -8.79
C VAL A 265 13.54 -5.71 -8.32
N TYR A 266 12.51 -5.86 -9.15
CA TYR A 266 11.34 -6.70 -8.87
C TYR A 266 11.40 -7.99 -9.67
N GLU A 267 11.49 -9.12 -8.97
CA GLU A 267 11.42 -10.46 -9.54
C GLU A 267 10.11 -11.12 -9.08
N VAL A 268 9.04 -10.92 -9.85
CA VAL A 268 7.72 -11.52 -9.56
C VAL A 268 7.58 -12.79 -10.39
N VAL A 269 7.63 -13.93 -9.73
CA VAL A 269 7.73 -15.24 -10.40
C VAL A 269 6.61 -16.18 -9.96
N PRO A 270 6.03 -16.97 -10.88
CA PRO A 270 5.17 -18.09 -10.50
C PRO A 270 5.90 -19.09 -9.60
N ILE A 271 5.21 -19.61 -8.59
CA ILE A 271 5.72 -20.71 -7.74
C ILE A 271 4.78 -21.91 -7.81
N HIS A 272 5.38 -23.09 -7.90
CA HIS A 272 4.67 -24.37 -8.02
C HIS A 272 4.81 -25.26 -6.76
N ASP A 273 5.50 -24.74 -5.73
CA ASP A 273 5.62 -25.34 -4.41
C ASP A 273 5.64 -24.24 -3.32
N ILE A 274 5.71 -24.64 -2.05
CA ILE A 274 5.64 -23.73 -0.90
C ILE A 274 6.93 -22.93 -0.65
N TYR A 275 8.03 -23.30 -1.30
CA TYR A 275 9.35 -22.73 -1.10
C TYR A 275 9.71 -21.71 -2.19
N GLY A 276 9.39 -22.02 -3.45
CA GLY A 276 9.76 -21.22 -4.60
C GLY A 276 11.27 -20.94 -4.64
N PRO A 277 11.70 -19.73 -5.03
CA PRO A 277 13.13 -19.40 -5.14
C PRO A 277 13.84 -19.33 -3.77
N THR A 278 13.11 -19.36 -2.65
CA THR A 278 13.71 -19.17 -1.32
C THR A 278 14.61 -20.32 -0.87
N ILE A 279 14.61 -21.47 -1.55
CA ILE A 279 15.48 -22.62 -1.23
C ILE A 279 16.58 -22.83 -2.28
N THR A 280 16.71 -21.90 -3.22
CA THR A 280 17.73 -21.92 -4.29
C THR A 280 18.51 -20.62 -4.39
N ASP A 281 17.93 -19.49 -3.97
CA ASP A 281 18.60 -18.18 -3.95
C ASP A 281 19.32 -17.98 -2.61
N ASP A 282 20.65 -17.98 -2.66
CA ASP A 282 21.54 -17.82 -1.51
C ASP A 282 21.77 -16.34 -1.13
N LYS A 283 21.34 -15.39 -1.97
CA LYS A 283 21.50 -13.95 -1.73
C LYS A 283 20.38 -13.35 -0.88
N LEU A 284 19.28 -14.07 -0.71
CA LEU A 284 18.15 -13.63 0.12
C LEU A 284 18.58 -13.50 1.59
N GLU A 285 18.23 -12.38 2.21
CA GLU A 285 18.57 -12.05 3.59
C GLU A 285 17.36 -12.17 4.53
N ALA A 286 16.17 -11.84 4.01
CA ALA A 286 14.94 -11.84 4.78
C ALA A 286 13.75 -12.43 4.00
N LEU A 287 12.77 -12.93 4.74
CA LEU A 287 11.48 -13.39 4.25
C LEU A 287 10.37 -12.64 4.99
N MET A 288 9.59 -11.85 4.26
CA MET A 288 8.41 -11.18 4.78
C MET A 288 7.22 -12.14 4.79
N VAL A 289 6.59 -12.29 5.95
CA VAL A 289 5.40 -13.12 6.14
C VAL A 289 4.30 -12.35 6.86
N SER A 290 3.04 -12.75 6.66
CA SER A 290 1.98 -12.43 7.61
C SER A 290 1.98 -13.42 8.77
N LYS A 291 1.25 -13.10 9.85
CA LYS A 291 0.95 -14.06 10.93
C LYS A 291 0.39 -15.40 10.40
N GLU A 292 -0.45 -15.36 9.37
CA GLU A 292 -1.05 -16.56 8.76
C GLU A 292 -0.01 -17.46 8.10
N THR A 293 1.05 -16.88 7.53
CA THR A 293 2.11 -17.59 6.81
C THR A 293 3.38 -17.84 7.63
N LEU A 294 3.36 -17.55 8.94
CA LEU A 294 4.53 -17.69 9.83
C LEU A 294 5.08 -19.13 9.85
N LYS A 295 4.19 -20.13 9.87
CA LYS A 295 4.58 -21.55 9.78
C LYS A 295 5.29 -21.89 8.46
N GLY A 296 4.88 -21.23 7.36
CA GLY A 296 5.54 -21.36 6.06
C GLY A 296 6.96 -20.82 6.09
N GLY A 297 7.17 -19.66 6.75
CA GLY A 297 8.51 -19.11 6.94
C GLY A 297 9.43 -20.02 7.76
N ALA A 298 8.90 -20.68 8.79
CA ALA A 298 9.65 -21.70 9.55
C ALA A 298 10.05 -22.90 8.67
N ALA A 299 9.12 -23.40 7.85
CA ALA A 299 9.39 -24.51 6.93
C ALA A 299 10.43 -24.14 5.85
N VAL A 300 10.44 -22.89 5.36
CA VAL A 300 11.48 -22.38 4.46
C VAL A 300 12.85 -22.46 5.11
N ASN A 301 13.00 -22.00 6.36
CA ASN A 301 14.30 -22.04 7.05
C ASN A 301 14.77 -23.46 7.39
N GLU A 302 13.84 -24.37 7.71
CA GLU A 302 14.16 -25.79 7.87
C GLU A 302 14.72 -26.38 6.57
N GLU A 303 14.07 -26.11 5.43
CA GLU A 303 14.51 -26.62 4.13
C GLU A 303 15.81 -25.95 3.65
N ARG A 304 16.01 -24.66 3.94
CA ARG A 304 17.28 -23.96 3.70
C ARG A 304 18.42 -24.61 4.49
N ASN A 305 18.21 -24.96 5.75
CA ASN A 305 19.21 -25.66 6.56
C ASN A 305 19.55 -27.04 5.98
N ASN A 306 18.54 -27.81 5.53
CA ASN A 306 18.76 -29.09 4.85
C ASN A 306 19.65 -28.95 3.60
N ARG A 307 19.55 -27.81 2.92
CA ARG A 307 20.32 -27.45 1.71
C ARG A 307 21.61 -26.68 1.97
N GLN A 308 22.00 -26.53 3.24
CA GLN A 308 23.16 -25.74 3.66
C GLN A 308 23.13 -24.27 3.20
N LEU A 309 21.93 -23.68 3.10
CA LEU A 309 21.74 -22.25 2.85
C LEU A 309 21.61 -21.47 4.18
N PRO A 310 22.09 -20.22 4.25
CA PRO A 310 21.91 -19.37 5.42
C PRO A 310 20.42 -19.18 5.76
N PRO A 311 19.99 -19.23 7.02
CA PRO A 311 18.60 -18.98 7.36
C PRO A 311 18.20 -17.54 7.02
N LEU A 312 16.97 -17.35 6.53
CA LEU A 312 16.38 -16.03 6.30
C LEU A 312 15.92 -15.43 7.63
N LYS A 313 16.13 -14.14 7.79
CA LYS A 313 15.46 -13.37 8.84
C LYS A 313 13.97 -13.31 8.54
N ILE A 314 13.14 -13.82 9.46
CA ILE A 314 11.68 -13.78 9.30
C ILE A 314 11.15 -12.48 9.87
N GLU A 315 10.65 -11.60 9.00
CA GLU A 315 9.96 -10.38 9.40
C GLU A 315 8.45 -10.58 9.24
N VAL A 316 7.69 -10.21 10.27
CA VAL A 316 6.28 -10.55 10.39
C VAL A 316 5.44 -9.28 10.40
N ILE A 317 4.52 -9.17 9.44
CA ILE A 317 3.49 -8.15 9.51
C ILE A 317 2.22 -8.68 10.17
N ASN A 318 1.56 -7.80 10.91
CA ASN A 318 0.23 -8.07 11.45
C ASN A 318 -0.82 -7.64 10.42
N VAL A 319 -1.01 -8.48 9.40
CA VAL A 319 -2.23 -8.38 8.58
C VAL A 319 -3.35 -8.83 9.49
N ILE A 320 -4.27 -7.92 9.81
CA ILE A 320 -5.43 -8.24 10.64
C ILE A 320 -6.26 -9.28 9.87
N SER A 321 -6.11 -10.54 10.27
CA SER A 321 -6.91 -11.65 9.77
C SER A 321 -8.36 -11.48 10.27
N PRO A 322 -9.37 -11.94 9.52
CA PRO A 322 -10.77 -11.95 9.97
C PRO A 322 -11.02 -12.64 11.33
N THR A 323 -10.03 -13.35 11.87
CA THR A 323 -10.19 -14.31 12.95
C THR A 323 -9.72 -13.81 14.33
N GLU A 324 -8.94 -12.72 14.43
CA GLU A 324 -8.16 -12.44 15.66
C GLU A 324 -8.53 -11.16 16.43
N THR A 325 -9.53 -10.37 16.04
CA THR A 325 -9.88 -9.16 16.80
C THR A 325 -11.38 -8.96 16.93
N GLN A 326 -11.85 -8.71 18.16
CA GLN A 326 -13.15 -8.11 18.49
C GLN A 326 -13.18 -6.62 18.07
N VAL A 327 -12.74 -6.34 16.86
CA VAL A 327 -12.71 -5.02 16.24
C VAL A 327 -13.68 -5.10 15.07
N ASP A 328 -14.80 -4.39 15.18
CA ASP A 328 -15.95 -4.34 14.27
C ASP A 328 -15.83 -5.19 12.99
N GLU A 329 -16.60 -6.29 13.00
CA GLU A 329 -16.84 -7.32 11.97
C GLU A 329 -17.07 -6.82 10.53
N VAL A 330 -17.17 -5.52 10.31
CA VAL A 330 -17.54 -4.89 9.04
C VAL A 330 -16.32 -4.46 8.22
N SER A 331 -15.17 -4.21 8.86
CA SER A 331 -14.04 -3.53 8.21
C SER A 331 -12.94 -4.41 7.62
N LEU A 332 -12.93 -5.68 8.02
CA LEU A 332 -11.85 -6.64 7.73
C LEU A 332 -12.26 -7.70 6.71
N LYS A 333 -13.43 -7.51 6.06
CA LYS A 333 -14.06 -8.52 5.19
C LYS A 333 -13.49 -8.59 3.77
N ILE A 334 -12.71 -7.61 3.30
CA ILE A 334 -12.15 -7.67 1.94
C ILE A 334 -10.94 -8.60 1.90
N SER A 335 -11.25 -9.89 1.69
CA SER A 335 -10.33 -10.94 1.30
C SER A 335 -10.57 -11.33 -0.16
N SER A 336 -9.63 -12.04 -0.79
CA SER A 336 -9.85 -12.62 -2.12
C SER A 336 -11.12 -13.47 -2.20
N THR A 337 -11.48 -14.18 -1.12
CA THR A 337 -12.74 -14.97 -1.08
C THR A 337 -13.98 -14.07 -1.12
N PHE A 338 -13.97 -12.96 -0.38
CA PHE A 338 -15.08 -12.01 -0.41
C PHE A 338 -15.23 -11.37 -1.80
N ILE A 339 -14.12 -10.95 -2.42
CA ILE A 339 -14.17 -10.33 -3.75
C ILE A 339 -14.74 -11.32 -4.79
N ARG A 340 -14.26 -12.57 -4.79
CA ARG A 340 -14.79 -13.60 -5.69
C ARG A 340 -16.27 -13.90 -5.46
N GLN A 341 -16.71 -13.96 -4.19
CA GLN A 341 -18.13 -14.11 -3.87
C GLN A 341 -18.95 -12.94 -4.42
N TYR A 342 -18.50 -11.70 -4.20
CA TYR A 342 -19.16 -10.49 -4.71
C TYR A 342 -19.27 -10.49 -6.24
N LEU A 343 -18.21 -10.90 -6.94
CA LEU A 343 -18.22 -11.04 -8.40
C LEU A 343 -19.20 -12.14 -8.85
N SER A 344 -19.24 -13.26 -8.14
CA SER A 344 -20.18 -14.37 -8.40
C SER A 344 -21.64 -13.96 -8.30
N GLU A 345 -21.99 -13.21 -7.26
CA GLU A 345 -23.36 -12.73 -7.02
C GLU A 345 -23.83 -11.77 -8.13
N ARG A 346 -22.91 -11.01 -8.73
CA ARG A 346 -23.20 -10.05 -9.81
C ARG A 346 -23.18 -10.64 -11.21
N ALA A 347 -22.45 -11.75 -11.40
CA ALA A 347 -22.42 -12.48 -12.66
C ALA A 347 -23.66 -13.37 -12.86
N SER A 348 -24.37 -13.71 -11.78
CA SER A 348 -25.61 -14.48 -11.85
C SER A 348 -26.76 -13.58 -12.35
N PRO A 349 -27.57 -13.98 -13.34
CA PRO A 349 -28.75 -13.22 -13.73
C PRO A 349 -29.70 -13.12 -12.53
N ALA A 350 -30.33 -11.95 -12.34
CA ALA A 350 -31.33 -11.77 -11.29
C ALA A 350 -32.38 -12.90 -11.38
N PRO A 351 -32.85 -13.46 -10.24
CA PRO A 351 -33.90 -14.45 -10.27
C PRO A 351 -35.10 -13.86 -11.01
N VAL A 352 -35.45 -14.48 -12.15
CA VAL A 352 -36.70 -14.18 -12.85
C VAL A 352 -37.80 -14.65 -11.91
N ASP A 353 -38.55 -13.71 -11.34
CA ASP A 353 -39.73 -14.05 -10.55
C ASP A 353 -40.59 -15.02 -11.37
N PRO A 354 -41.00 -16.18 -10.81
CA PRO A 354 -41.90 -17.06 -11.52
C PRO A 354 -43.19 -16.28 -11.75
N VAL A 355 -43.48 -16.01 -13.03
CA VAL A 355 -44.76 -15.46 -13.46
C VAL A 355 -45.83 -16.36 -12.87
N ALA A 356 -46.58 -15.81 -11.91
CA ALA A 356 -47.68 -16.53 -11.28
C ALA A 356 -48.71 -16.91 -12.35
N PRO A 357 -49.22 -18.15 -12.34
CA PRO A 357 -50.12 -18.67 -13.36
C PRO A 357 -51.48 -17.97 -13.42
#